data_AF-A0A672GJ19-F1
#
_entry.id   AF-A0A672GJ19-F1
#
_cell.length_a   1.000
_cell.length_b   1.000
_cell.length_c   1.000
_cell.angle_alpha   90.00
_cell.angle_beta   90.00
_cell.angle_gamma   90.00
#
_symmetry.space_group_name_H-M   'P 1'
#
loop_
_entity.id
_entity.type
_entity.pdbx_description
1 polymer ?
#
loop_
_entity_poly.entity_id
_entity_poly.type
_entity_poly.pdbx_seq_one_letter_code
_entity_poly.pdbx_strand_id
1 'polypeptide(L)'
;KENLKLCVGVSQALPGEQMEVRLHRNLLQAAWLWALLAAHVHSCPDACSKCSGPENDQCEECRAGWTLHNKSCVDIDECDTELAHCLPNAYCLNTEGSFKCRDCDAACVGCMGSGPARCRKCATGYRLMGPKCLDIDECSDRVLACHGLDEICVNTEGSFRCDCADGFIRKSDVCVRKQLPNAQEKGLFEDIQDEEVEVLQQMFFGVILCALATLAAKGDMVYTSIFMGGVAAMAGYWLSDRGDRLISSFLKGR
;
A
#
# COMPACT_ATOMS: atom_id res chain seq x y z
N LYS A 1 36.15 36.12 -3.94
CA LYS A 1 36.55 37.48 -4.37
C LYS A 1 35.29 38.33 -4.29
N GLU A 2 34.97 38.83 -3.09
CA GLU A 2 35.38 40.18 -2.61
C GLU A 2 34.64 41.27 -3.39
N ASN A 3 34.14 42.37 -2.85
CA ASN A 3 34.03 42.96 -1.51
C ASN A 3 33.15 44.22 -1.78
N LEU A 4 32.16 44.53 -0.94
CA LEU A 4 32.28 45.48 0.19
C LEU A 4 32.58 46.95 -0.22
N LYS A 5 31.66 47.86 0.16
CA LYS A 5 31.83 49.29 0.57
C LYS A 5 30.42 49.88 0.67
N LEU A 6 29.78 50.06 1.83
CA LEU A 6 30.10 50.87 3.02
C LEU A 6 30.54 52.31 2.73
N CYS A 7 29.62 53.26 2.97
CA CYS A 7 29.85 54.65 3.42
C CYS A 7 28.59 55.05 4.23
N VAL A 8 28.66 55.10 5.56
CA VAL A 8 29.03 56.25 6.43
C VAL A 8 27.92 57.31 6.48
N GLY A 9 27.29 57.46 7.66
CA GLY A 9 26.18 58.37 7.91
C GLY A 9 26.56 59.75 8.45
N VAL A 10 25.55 60.60 8.66
CA VAL A 10 25.53 61.74 9.61
C VAL A 10 24.08 62.00 10.04
N SER A 11 23.89 61.95 11.36
CA SER A 11 22.99 62.67 12.28
C SER A 11 21.85 63.58 11.75
N GLN A 12 20.64 63.46 12.34
CA GLN A 12 20.11 64.36 13.39
C GLN A 12 18.59 64.19 13.67
N ALA A 13 18.25 64.28 14.96
CA ALA A 13 16.98 64.69 15.59
C ALA A 13 15.82 63.67 15.82
N LEU A 14 15.68 63.25 17.09
CA LEU A 14 14.45 62.82 17.80
C LEU A 14 13.55 64.05 18.10
N PRO A 15 12.21 63.93 18.29
CA PRO A 15 11.56 63.36 19.50
C PRO A 15 10.41 62.38 19.14
N GLY A 16 10.06 61.34 19.90
CA GLY A 16 9.62 61.34 21.29
C GLY A 16 8.08 61.23 21.35
N GLU A 17 7.55 60.29 22.15
CA GLU A 17 6.20 60.38 22.79
C GLU A 17 4.91 59.77 22.16
N GLN A 18 4.92 58.62 21.44
CA GLN A 18 3.64 57.95 21.10
C GLN A 18 3.57 56.41 21.19
N MET A 19 4.59 55.70 21.69
CA MET A 19 4.61 54.23 21.63
C MET A 19 4.23 53.51 22.94
N GLU A 20 3.91 54.22 24.04
CA GLU A 20 3.66 53.59 25.35
C GLU A 20 2.17 53.44 25.71
N VAL A 21 1.28 54.25 25.10
CA VAL A 21 -0.15 54.27 25.48
C VAL A 21 -0.98 53.19 24.76
N ARG A 22 -0.49 52.63 23.65
CA ARG A 22 -1.25 51.68 22.81
C ARG A 22 -1.16 50.22 23.29
N LEU A 23 -0.16 49.87 24.10
CA LEU A 23 0.01 48.51 24.63
C LEU A 23 -0.88 48.24 25.85
N HIS A 24 -1.08 49.24 26.71
CA HIS A 24 -1.86 49.11 27.95
C HIS A 24 -3.38 48.95 27.70
N ARG A 25 -3.91 49.60 26.66
CA ARG A 25 -5.33 49.50 26.27
C ARG A 25 -5.68 48.13 25.70
N ASN A 26 -4.78 47.51 24.95
CA ASN A 26 -4.97 46.17 24.38
C ASN A 26 -4.82 45.07 25.45
N LEU A 27 -3.94 45.26 26.44
CA LEU A 27 -3.84 44.35 27.59
C LEU A 27 -5.07 44.41 28.49
N LEU A 28 -5.66 45.60 28.72
CA LEU A 28 -6.90 45.75 29.48
C LEU A 28 -8.10 45.17 28.73
N GLN A 29 -8.19 45.36 27.41
CA GLN A 29 -9.25 44.73 26.59
C GLN A 29 -9.09 43.20 26.51
N ALA A 30 -7.86 42.70 26.41
CA ALA A 30 -7.57 41.26 26.45
C ALA A 30 -7.85 40.67 27.84
N ALA A 31 -7.53 41.38 28.93
CA ALA A 31 -7.86 40.97 30.30
C ALA A 31 -9.37 41.01 30.58
N TRP A 32 -10.11 41.97 30.02
CA TRP A 32 -11.57 41.99 30.07
C TRP A 32 -12.20 40.87 29.24
N LEU A 33 -11.66 40.56 28.05
CA LEU A 33 -12.08 39.42 27.23
C LEU A 33 -11.75 38.08 27.91
N TRP A 34 -10.58 37.96 28.55
CA TRP A 34 -10.21 36.80 29.36
C TRP A 34 -11.04 36.68 30.64
N ALA A 35 -11.40 37.80 31.28
CA ALA A 35 -12.29 37.82 32.44
C ALA A 35 -13.75 37.49 32.05
N LEU A 36 -14.20 37.90 30.86
CA LEU A 36 -15.49 37.51 30.28
C LEU A 36 -15.50 36.03 29.85
N LEU A 37 -14.34 35.48 29.43
CA LEU A 37 -14.15 34.05 29.14
C LEU A 37 -13.95 33.19 30.41
N ALA A 38 -13.54 33.80 31.53
CA ALA A 38 -13.38 33.14 32.83
C ALA A 38 -14.64 33.20 33.71
N ALA A 39 -15.80 33.49 33.13
CA ALA A 39 -17.06 33.09 33.74
C ALA A 39 -17.08 31.56 33.77
N HIS A 40 -16.73 30.96 34.92
CA HIS A 40 -17.01 29.55 35.16
C HIS A 40 -18.50 29.33 34.87
N VAL A 41 -18.78 28.59 33.78
CA VAL A 41 -20.14 28.14 33.49
C VAL A 41 -20.44 27.06 34.52
N HIS A 42 -20.94 27.52 35.66
CA HIS A 42 -21.46 26.71 36.74
C HIS A 42 -22.83 26.20 36.32
N SER A 43 -22.81 25.04 35.67
CA SER A 43 -23.98 24.36 35.14
C SER A 43 -24.10 22.95 35.73
N CYS A 44 -25.34 22.50 35.89
CA CYS A 44 -25.66 21.16 36.36
C CYS A 44 -24.98 20.11 35.46
N PRO A 45 -24.26 19.12 36.03
CA PRO A 45 -23.63 18.05 35.25
C PRO A 45 -24.66 17.31 34.39
N ASP A 46 -24.27 16.89 33.18
CA ASP A 46 -25.17 16.22 32.22
C ASP A 46 -25.77 14.92 32.75
N ALA A 47 -25.04 14.23 33.64
CA ALA A 47 -25.49 13.02 34.34
C ALA A 47 -26.56 13.27 35.40
N CYS A 48 -26.75 14.53 35.82
CA CYS A 48 -27.65 14.91 36.89
C CYS A 48 -29.03 15.32 36.35
N SER A 49 -30.10 14.92 37.03
CA SER A 49 -31.48 15.35 36.73
C SER A 49 -31.88 16.56 37.56
N LYS A 50 -31.39 16.65 38.80
CA LYS A 50 -31.71 17.74 39.73
C LYS A 50 -30.48 18.15 40.52
N CYS A 51 -30.10 19.42 40.40
CA CYS A 51 -28.94 20.01 41.05
C CYS A 51 -29.35 21.04 42.12
N SER A 52 -28.45 21.26 43.07
CA SER A 52 -28.52 22.31 44.08
C SER A 52 -27.13 22.91 44.35
N GLY A 53 -27.05 23.86 45.30
CA GLY A 53 -25.84 24.59 45.62
C GLY A 53 -25.76 25.97 44.97
N PRO A 54 -24.81 26.81 45.41
CA PRO A 54 -24.65 28.19 44.92
C PRO A 54 -24.23 28.25 43.44
N GLU A 55 -23.62 27.19 42.94
CA GLU A 55 -23.08 27.05 41.58
C GLU A 55 -23.78 25.91 40.80
N ASN A 56 -24.89 25.38 41.33
CA ASN A 56 -25.63 24.28 40.70
C ASN A 56 -24.75 23.05 40.36
N ASP A 57 -23.72 22.83 41.16
CA ASP A 57 -22.64 21.85 41.00
C ASP A 57 -22.90 20.57 41.81
N GLN A 58 -23.77 20.64 42.80
CA GLN A 58 -24.11 19.52 43.67
C GLN A 58 -25.33 18.79 43.12
N CYS A 59 -25.17 17.52 42.78
CA CYS A 59 -26.28 16.70 42.32
C CYS A 59 -27.09 16.13 43.48
N GLU A 60 -28.42 16.22 43.40
CA GLU A 60 -29.37 15.62 44.33
C GLU A 60 -29.98 14.33 43.78
N GLU A 61 -30.25 14.32 42.47
CA GLU A 61 -30.84 13.17 41.78
C GLU A 61 -30.11 12.94 40.46
N CYS A 62 -29.70 11.70 40.23
CA CYS A 62 -29.03 11.28 39.00
C CYS A 62 -30.04 10.82 37.95
N ARG A 63 -29.65 10.94 36.67
CA ARG A 63 -30.39 10.33 35.57
C ARG A 63 -30.24 8.80 35.62
N ALA A 64 -31.12 8.08 34.91
CA ALA A 64 -31.01 6.63 34.78
C ALA A 64 -29.64 6.24 34.20
N GLY A 65 -29.07 5.13 34.69
CA GLY A 65 -27.70 4.70 34.36
C GLY A 65 -26.60 5.30 35.24
N TRP A 66 -26.96 6.10 36.25
CA TRP A 66 -26.00 6.75 37.16
C TRP A 66 -26.39 6.55 38.61
N THR A 67 -25.40 6.45 39.50
CA THR A 67 -25.58 6.37 40.96
C THR A 67 -25.06 7.62 41.65
N LEU A 68 -25.77 8.06 42.69
CA LEU A 68 -25.37 9.23 43.46
C LEU A 68 -24.31 8.83 44.51
N HIS A 69 -23.12 9.39 44.38
CA HIS A 69 -22.03 9.22 45.33
C HIS A 69 -21.40 10.57 45.68
N ASN A 70 -21.48 10.96 46.95
CA ASN A 70 -20.96 12.25 47.45
C ASN A 70 -21.44 13.48 46.64
N LYS A 71 -22.76 13.58 46.37
CA LYS A 71 -23.37 14.67 45.57
C LYS A 71 -22.85 14.76 44.13
N SER A 72 -22.23 13.70 43.62
CA SER A 72 -21.82 13.54 42.23
C SER A 72 -22.44 12.28 41.66
N CYS A 73 -22.77 12.29 40.36
CA CYS A 73 -23.26 11.11 39.67
C CYS A 73 -22.09 10.33 39.11
N VAL A 74 -21.98 9.05 39.50
CA VAL A 74 -21.02 8.10 38.98
C VAL A 74 -21.77 7.12 38.10
N ASP A 75 -21.24 6.90 36.91
CA ASP A 75 -21.76 5.95 35.95
C ASP A 75 -21.91 4.55 36.56
N ILE A 76 -23.02 3.87 36.26
CA ILE A 76 -23.23 2.49 36.69
C ILE A 76 -22.58 1.60 35.63
N ASP A 77 -21.55 0.84 36.00
CA ASP A 77 -21.04 -0.19 35.10
C ASP A 77 -22.02 -1.37 35.05
N GLU A 78 -22.94 -1.35 34.08
CA GLU A 78 -23.92 -2.43 33.98
C GLU A 78 -23.27 -3.77 33.60
N CYS A 79 -22.07 -3.75 33.00
CA CYS A 79 -21.34 -4.95 32.58
C CYS A 79 -20.71 -5.72 33.75
N ASP A 80 -20.34 -5.02 34.83
CA ASP A 80 -19.86 -5.61 36.08
C ASP A 80 -21.01 -5.93 37.07
N THR A 81 -22.25 -5.68 36.67
CA THR A 81 -23.46 -6.05 37.41
C THR A 81 -24.20 -7.20 36.71
N GLU A 82 -25.20 -7.78 37.39
CA GLU A 82 -26.09 -8.78 36.78
C GLU A 82 -27.19 -8.17 35.88
N LEU A 83 -27.17 -6.85 35.62
CA LEU A 83 -28.18 -6.17 34.80
C LEU A 83 -27.92 -6.28 33.28
N ALA A 84 -26.67 -6.43 32.85
CA ALA A 84 -26.35 -6.47 31.43
C ALA A 84 -26.68 -7.84 30.80
N HIS A 85 -27.76 -7.90 30.02
CA HIS A 85 -28.14 -9.07 29.22
C HIS A 85 -27.86 -8.84 27.73
N CYS A 86 -26.71 -9.33 27.26
CA CYS A 86 -26.35 -9.35 25.83
C CYS A 86 -26.72 -10.67 25.16
N LEU A 87 -26.76 -10.67 23.82
CA LEU A 87 -26.98 -11.88 23.03
C LEU A 87 -25.86 -12.92 23.26
N PRO A 88 -26.12 -14.22 22.99
CA PRO A 88 -25.06 -15.22 22.92
C PRO A 88 -23.98 -14.81 21.91
N ASN A 89 -22.69 -14.89 22.30
CA ASN A 89 -21.52 -14.40 21.53
C ASN A 89 -21.40 -12.87 21.38
N ALA A 90 -21.97 -12.10 22.32
CA ALA A 90 -21.64 -10.69 22.50
C ALA A 90 -21.01 -10.44 23.88
N TYR A 91 -20.17 -9.43 23.98
CA TYR A 91 -19.72 -8.86 25.25
C TYR A 91 -20.41 -7.53 25.53
N CYS A 92 -20.51 -7.21 26.82
CA CYS A 92 -21.00 -5.92 27.28
C CYS A 92 -19.85 -4.90 27.27
N LEU A 93 -20.11 -3.70 26.75
CA LEU A 93 -19.22 -2.55 26.81
C LEU A 93 -19.92 -1.45 27.59
N ASN A 94 -19.36 -1.09 28.75
CA ASN A 94 -19.90 0.01 29.54
C ASN A 94 -19.70 1.34 28.80
N THR A 95 -20.72 2.19 28.78
CA THR A 95 -20.68 3.53 28.20
C THR A 95 -21.29 4.54 29.18
N GLU A 96 -21.00 5.83 29.03
CA GLU A 96 -21.53 6.81 29.99
C GLU A 96 -23.07 6.86 29.94
N GLY A 97 -23.70 6.50 31.06
CA GLY A 97 -25.14 6.45 31.30
C GLY A 97 -25.87 5.23 30.75
N SER A 98 -25.18 4.23 30.19
CA SER A 98 -25.77 3.01 29.62
C SER A 98 -24.68 2.02 29.19
N PHE A 99 -25.04 0.78 28.85
CA PHE A 99 -24.13 -0.15 28.18
C PHE A 99 -24.45 -0.34 26.69
N LYS A 100 -23.50 -0.92 25.94
CA LYS A 100 -23.68 -1.43 24.58
C LYS A 100 -23.22 -2.87 24.48
N CYS A 101 -23.99 -3.70 23.80
CA CYS A 101 -23.53 -5.04 23.45
C CYS A 101 -22.75 -5.00 22.13
N ARG A 102 -21.60 -5.66 22.07
CA ARG A 102 -20.79 -5.81 20.86
C ARG A 102 -20.46 -7.27 20.62
N ASP A 103 -20.39 -7.66 19.37
CA ASP A 103 -20.04 -9.03 19.00
C ASP A 103 -18.60 -9.36 19.41
N CYS A 104 -18.38 -10.61 19.82
CA CYS A 104 -17.04 -11.14 20.04
C CYS A 104 -16.24 -11.17 18.73
N ASP A 105 -14.92 -11.34 18.86
CA ASP A 105 -14.04 -11.59 17.72
C ASP A 105 -14.46 -12.87 16.96
N ALA A 106 -14.32 -12.88 15.63
CA ALA A 106 -14.67 -14.03 14.78
C ALA A 106 -13.85 -15.28 15.11
N ALA A 107 -12.63 -15.10 15.64
CA ALA A 107 -11.79 -16.16 16.15
C ALA A 107 -12.36 -16.87 17.40
N CYS A 108 -13.47 -16.36 17.96
CA CYS A 108 -13.94 -16.74 19.28
C CYS A 108 -15.40 -17.23 19.30
N VAL A 109 -15.58 -18.40 19.90
CA VAL A 109 -16.90 -18.95 20.24
C VAL A 109 -17.25 -18.47 21.65
N GLY A 110 -17.65 -17.20 21.71
CA GLY A 110 -18.01 -16.49 22.93
C GLY A 110 -16.83 -15.85 23.64
N CYS A 111 -17.10 -14.73 24.30
CA CYS A 111 -16.14 -13.91 25.03
C CYS A 111 -16.55 -13.74 26.51
N MET A 112 -15.59 -13.36 27.35
CA MET A 112 -15.73 -13.26 28.80
C MET A 112 -15.39 -11.84 29.27
N GLY A 113 -16.27 -11.26 30.08
CA GLY A 113 -16.12 -9.90 30.64
C GLY A 113 -16.39 -8.81 29.61
N SER A 114 -15.89 -7.60 29.87
CA SER A 114 -16.25 -6.39 29.13
C SER A 114 -15.40 -6.08 27.88
N GLY A 115 -14.74 -7.08 27.28
CA GLY A 115 -13.79 -6.83 26.19
C GLY A 115 -13.67 -7.93 25.11
N PRO A 116 -13.29 -7.56 23.87
CA PRO A 116 -13.28 -8.46 22.72
C PRO A 116 -12.15 -9.49 22.74
N ALA A 117 -11.07 -9.21 23.47
CA ALA A 117 -9.84 -10.00 23.46
C ALA A 117 -9.84 -11.17 24.45
N ARG A 118 -10.92 -11.38 25.20
CA ARG A 118 -11.03 -12.44 26.21
C ARG A 118 -12.00 -13.49 25.75
N CYS A 119 -11.50 -14.53 25.12
CA CYS A 119 -12.30 -15.57 24.50
C CYS A 119 -12.51 -16.75 25.45
N ARG A 120 -13.73 -17.27 25.49
CA ARG A 120 -14.09 -18.46 26.27
C ARG A 120 -13.59 -19.72 25.59
N LYS A 121 -13.73 -19.77 24.27
CA LYS A 121 -13.30 -20.87 23.41
C LYS A 121 -12.94 -20.31 22.04
N CYS A 122 -11.94 -20.89 21.39
CA CYS A 122 -11.57 -20.52 20.03
C CYS A 122 -12.43 -21.24 18.99
N ALA A 123 -12.70 -20.55 17.89
CA ALA A 123 -13.27 -21.15 16.69
C ALA A 123 -12.31 -22.17 16.08
N THR A 124 -12.82 -23.01 15.18
CA THR A 124 -11.99 -23.96 14.43
C THR A 124 -10.94 -23.20 13.61
N GLY A 125 -9.71 -23.71 13.56
CA GLY A 125 -8.58 -23.02 12.90
C GLY A 125 -7.83 -22.04 13.81
N TYR A 126 -8.25 -21.87 15.07
CA TYR A 126 -7.58 -21.01 16.04
C TYR A 126 -7.16 -21.78 17.29
N ARG A 127 -6.05 -21.38 17.89
CA ARG A 127 -5.53 -21.91 19.16
C ARG A 127 -5.59 -20.87 20.27
N LEU A 128 -5.90 -21.34 21.48
CA LEU A 128 -5.98 -20.48 22.65
C LEU A 128 -4.57 -20.17 23.18
N MET A 129 -4.17 -18.90 23.17
CA MET A 129 -2.92 -18.42 23.76
C MET A 129 -3.24 -17.37 24.83
N GLY A 130 -3.30 -17.84 26.09
CA GLY A 130 -3.82 -17.03 27.20
C GLY A 130 -5.33 -16.80 27.04
N PRO A 131 -5.83 -15.55 27.14
CA PRO A 131 -7.23 -15.25 26.91
C PRO A 131 -7.57 -14.99 25.43
N LYS A 132 -6.59 -15.02 24.51
CA LYS A 132 -6.77 -14.68 23.09
C LYS A 132 -6.75 -15.93 22.21
N CYS A 133 -7.51 -15.88 21.12
CA CYS A 133 -7.45 -16.88 20.07
C CYS A 133 -6.53 -16.37 18.96
N LEU A 134 -5.49 -17.15 18.66
CA LEU A 134 -4.58 -16.86 17.57
C LEU A 134 -4.78 -17.88 16.46
N ASP A 135 -4.70 -17.40 15.24
CA ASP A 135 -4.77 -18.22 14.04
C ASP A 135 -3.72 -19.32 14.07
N ILE A 136 -4.09 -20.52 13.66
CA ILE A 136 -3.17 -21.65 13.51
C ILE A 136 -2.61 -21.55 12.11
N ASP A 137 -1.30 -21.32 11.98
CA ASP A 137 -0.67 -21.38 10.67
C ASP A 137 -0.48 -22.83 10.26
N GLU A 138 -1.48 -23.40 9.57
CA GLU A 138 -1.39 -24.79 9.14
C GLU A 138 -0.27 -25.02 8.12
N CYS A 139 0.13 -24.00 7.36
CA CYS A 139 1.22 -24.10 6.40
C CYS A 139 2.59 -24.26 7.08
N SER A 140 2.76 -23.66 8.26
CA SER A 140 3.97 -23.79 9.07
C SER A 140 3.91 -24.98 10.03
N ASP A 141 2.76 -25.26 10.65
CA ASP A 141 2.60 -26.31 11.67
C ASP A 141 2.40 -27.71 11.06
N ARG A 142 1.85 -27.84 9.84
CA ARG A 142 1.59 -29.16 9.20
C ARG A 142 2.50 -29.40 8.00
N VAL A 143 3.33 -30.43 8.11
CA VAL A 143 4.26 -30.89 7.04
C VAL A 143 3.55 -31.23 5.72
N LEU A 144 2.25 -31.55 5.75
CA LEU A 144 1.42 -31.88 4.59
C LEU A 144 0.08 -31.14 4.65
N ALA A 145 0.11 -29.82 4.85
CA ALA A 145 -1.11 -29.00 4.81
C ALA A 145 -1.85 -29.16 3.47
N CYS A 146 -1.10 -29.12 2.36
CA CYS A 146 -1.60 -29.40 1.02
C CYS A 146 -1.21 -30.81 0.57
N HIS A 147 -2.11 -31.48 -0.15
CA HIS A 147 -1.89 -32.84 -0.63
C HIS A 147 -1.26 -32.89 -2.03
N GLY A 148 -1.39 -31.83 -2.84
CA GLY A 148 -0.82 -31.77 -4.18
C GLY A 148 0.67 -31.43 -4.19
N LEU A 149 1.44 -32.08 -5.06
CA LEU A 149 2.88 -31.85 -5.25
C LEU A 149 3.19 -30.46 -5.86
N ASP A 150 2.28 -29.93 -6.67
CA ASP A 150 2.40 -28.63 -7.35
C ASP A 150 1.50 -27.56 -6.71
N GLU A 151 1.22 -27.71 -5.41
CA GLU A 151 0.42 -26.77 -4.61
C GLU A 151 1.30 -26.00 -3.63
N ILE A 152 0.97 -24.73 -3.45
CA ILE A 152 1.54 -23.83 -2.44
C ILE A 152 0.47 -23.61 -1.38
N CYS A 153 0.83 -23.88 -0.13
CA CYS A 153 -0.03 -23.57 1.00
C CYS A 153 -0.02 -22.06 1.27
N VAL A 154 -1.21 -21.48 1.39
CA VAL A 154 -1.43 -20.09 1.77
C VAL A 154 -2.27 -20.06 3.03
N ASN A 155 -1.67 -19.60 4.13
CA ASN A 155 -2.37 -19.44 5.39
C ASN A 155 -3.41 -18.31 5.28
N THR A 156 -4.59 -18.53 5.83
CA THR A 156 -5.68 -17.55 5.88
C THR A 156 -6.20 -17.45 7.31
N GLU A 157 -6.99 -16.42 7.61
CA GLU A 157 -7.55 -16.33 8.96
C GLU A 157 -8.59 -17.43 9.20
N GLY A 158 -8.35 -18.30 10.19
CA GLY A 158 -9.20 -19.40 10.60
C GLY A 158 -9.11 -20.66 9.73
N SER A 159 -8.23 -20.70 8.73
CA SER A 159 -8.04 -21.83 7.82
C SER A 159 -6.79 -21.63 6.97
N PHE A 160 -6.49 -22.59 6.10
CA PHE A 160 -5.55 -22.42 4.99
C PHE A 160 -6.23 -22.73 3.66
N ARG A 161 -5.60 -22.32 2.55
CA ARG A 161 -5.96 -22.78 1.20
C ARG A 161 -4.73 -23.21 0.42
N CYS A 162 -4.94 -24.10 -0.55
CA CYS A 162 -3.89 -24.58 -1.42
C CYS A 162 -4.07 -23.97 -2.81
N ASP A 163 -3.12 -23.13 -3.21
CA ASP A 163 -3.10 -22.50 -4.53
C ASP A 163 -2.10 -23.24 -5.43
N CYS A 164 -2.32 -23.27 -6.75
CA CYS A 164 -1.35 -23.89 -7.64
C CYS A 164 -0.07 -23.07 -7.70
N ALA A 165 1.08 -23.75 -7.75
CA ALA A 165 2.37 -23.10 -7.91
C ALA A 165 2.45 -22.25 -9.20
N ASP A 166 3.41 -21.34 -9.25
CA ASP A 166 3.61 -20.48 -10.42
C ASP A 166 3.79 -21.31 -11.69
N GLY A 167 3.05 -20.93 -12.74
CA GLY A 167 3.00 -21.67 -13.99
C GLY A 167 2.03 -22.86 -14.00
N PHE A 168 1.24 -23.08 -12.95
CA PHE A 168 0.18 -24.10 -12.91
C PHE A 168 -1.23 -23.47 -12.80
N ILE A 169 -2.25 -24.22 -13.23
CA ILE A 169 -3.68 -23.90 -13.11
C ILE A 169 -4.43 -25.09 -12.54
N ARG A 170 -5.43 -24.80 -11.70
CA ARG A 170 -6.32 -25.80 -11.14
C ARG A 170 -7.27 -26.31 -12.24
N LYS A 171 -7.13 -27.57 -12.64
CA LYS A 171 -8.06 -28.30 -13.51
C LYS A 171 -8.50 -29.58 -12.81
N SER A 172 -9.81 -29.74 -12.59
CA SER A 172 -10.39 -30.94 -11.95
C SER A 172 -9.71 -31.33 -10.63
N ASP A 173 -9.50 -30.33 -9.77
CA ASP A 173 -8.83 -30.47 -8.46
C ASP A 173 -7.34 -30.87 -8.48
N VAL A 174 -6.71 -30.83 -9.65
CA VAL A 174 -5.28 -31.06 -9.84
C VAL A 174 -4.64 -29.82 -10.46
N CYS A 175 -3.47 -29.44 -9.96
CA CYS A 175 -2.67 -28.39 -10.58
C CYS A 175 -1.97 -28.95 -11.82
N VAL A 176 -2.27 -28.39 -12.98
CA VAL A 176 -1.62 -28.74 -14.25
C VAL A 176 -0.88 -27.54 -14.78
N ARG A 177 0.26 -27.73 -15.46
CA ARG A 177 0.99 -26.60 -16.04
C ARG A 177 0.10 -25.80 -17.01
N LYS A 178 0.17 -24.48 -16.88
CA LYS A 178 -0.34 -23.52 -17.86
C LYS A 178 0.42 -23.78 -19.15
N GLN A 179 -0.19 -24.50 -20.09
CA GLN A 179 0.22 -24.43 -21.49
C GLN A 179 -0.14 -23.02 -21.96
N LEU A 180 0.81 -22.10 -21.86
CA LEU A 180 0.68 -20.80 -22.52
C LEU A 180 0.52 -21.09 -24.02
N PRO A 181 -0.58 -20.67 -24.65
CA PRO A 181 -0.64 -20.68 -26.09
C PRO A 181 0.38 -19.64 -26.57
N ASN A 182 1.53 -20.14 -27.00
CA ASN A 182 2.54 -19.38 -27.74
C ASN A 182 3.26 -18.26 -26.97
N ALA A 183 3.70 -18.52 -25.74
CA ALA A 183 4.93 -17.91 -25.26
C ALA A 183 6.05 -18.84 -25.69
N GLN A 184 6.72 -18.45 -26.77
CA GLN A 184 8.00 -19.00 -27.21
C GLN A 184 8.84 -19.31 -25.96
N GLU A 185 9.04 -20.59 -25.66
CA GLU A 185 10.20 -21.02 -24.89
C GLU A 185 11.40 -20.61 -25.73
N LYS A 186 11.82 -19.34 -25.62
CA LYS A 186 13.21 -19.01 -25.87
C LYS A 186 13.96 -19.71 -24.74
N GLY A 187 14.30 -20.97 -25.00
CA GLY A 187 15.37 -21.62 -24.27
C GLY A 187 16.57 -20.68 -24.28
N LEU A 188 17.38 -20.77 -23.23
CA LEU A 188 18.58 -19.98 -22.93
C LEU A 188 19.65 -19.96 -24.06
N PHE A 189 19.37 -20.51 -25.24
CA PHE A 189 20.26 -20.65 -26.39
C PHE A 189 19.64 -20.21 -27.75
N GLU A 190 18.45 -19.59 -27.77
CA GLU A 190 17.86 -19.04 -29.01
C GLU A 190 17.81 -17.49 -29.04
N ASP A 191 18.81 -16.85 -28.42
CA ASP A 191 19.15 -15.44 -28.65
C ASP A 191 20.56 -15.33 -29.27
N ILE A 192 20.86 -16.18 -30.25
CA ILE A 192 21.87 -15.84 -31.25
C ILE A 192 21.11 -15.09 -32.33
N GLN A 193 21.20 -13.77 -32.23
CA GLN A 193 20.47 -12.79 -33.02
C GLN A 193 20.77 -12.98 -34.51
N ASP A 194 19.79 -13.46 -35.29
CA ASP A 194 19.85 -13.44 -36.75
C ASP A 194 20.03 -12.01 -37.30
N GLU A 195 19.63 -10.97 -36.54
CA GLU A 195 19.81 -9.56 -36.93
C GLU A 195 21.25 -9.03 -36.73
N GLU A 196 22.06 -9.58 -35.82
CA GLU A 196 23.49 -9.18 -35.67
C GLU A 196 24.40 -9.87 -36.70
N VAL A 197 24.05 -11.09 -37.14
CA VAL A 197 24.85 -11.85 -38.11
C VAL A 197 24.75 -11.24 -39.52
N GLU A 198 23.59 -10.71 -39.91
CA GLU A 198 23.42 -10.03 -41.21
C GLU A 198 24.30 -8.78 -41.32
N VAL A 199 24.39 -7.96 -40.26
CA VAL A 199 25.20 -6.73 -40.27
C VAL A 199 26.69 -7.06 -40.32
N LEU A 200 27.13 -8.08 -39.58
CA LEU A 200 28.53 -8.52 -39.61
C LEU A 200 28.92 -9.12 -40.97
N GLN A 201 28.03 -9.92 -41.57
CA GLN A 201 28.21 -10.51 -42.89
C GLN A 201 28.30 -9.44 -44.00
N GLN A 202 27.50 -8.37 -43.91
CA GLN A 202 27.56 -7.22 -44.82
C GLN A 202 28.91 -6.47 -44.73
N MET A 203 29.50 -6.36 -43.52
CA MET A 203 30.83 -5.75 -43.34
C MET A 203 31.95 -6.60 -43.95
N PHE A 204 31.89 -7.93 -43.84
CA PHE A 204 32.90 -8.83 -44.43
C PHE A 204 32.87 -8.84 -45.97
N PHE A 205 31.68 -8.84 -46.59
CA PHE A 205 31.57 -8.75 -48.05
C PHE A 205 32.09 -7.42 -48.60
N GLY A 206 31.91 -6.31 -47.86
CA GLY A 206 32.47 -5.01 -48.23
C GLY A 206 34.01 -5.01 -48.28
N VAL A 207 34.67 -5.64 -47.30
CA VAL A 207 36.15 -5.72 -47.24
C VAL A 207 36.69 -6.59 -48.39
N ILE A 208 36.04 -7.72 -48.68
CA ILE A 208 36.45 -8.61 -49.78
C ILE A 208 36.28 -7.93 -51.14
N LEU A 209 35.17 -7.23 -51.38
CA LEU A 209 34.94 -6.49 -52.63
C LEU A 209 35.94 -5.36 -52.81
N CYS A 210 36.31 -4.63 -51.75
CA CYS A 210 37.38 -3.63 -51.81
C CYS A 210 38.74 -4.25 -52.17
N ALA A 211 39.10 -5.38 -51.56
CA ALA A 211 40.35 -6.09 -51.89
C ALA A 211 40.35 -6.55 -53.37
N LEU A 212 39.25 -7.14 -53.85
CA LEU A 212 39.12 -7.54 -55.25
C LEU A 212 39.17 -6.36 -56.22
N ALA A 213 38.60 -5.20 -55.86
CA ALA A 213 38.69 -3.98 -56.66
C ALA A 213 40.14 -3.47 -56.78
N THR A 214 40.91 -3.50 -55.69
CA THR A 214 42.33 -3.10 -55.73
C THR A 214 43.21 -4.06 -56.56
N LEU A 215 42.89 -5.35 -56.55
CA LEU A 215 43.55 -6.35 -57.39
C LEU A 215 43.15 -6.21 -58.87
N ALA A 216 41.87 -5.94 -59.14
CA ALA A 216 41.34 -5.65 -60.47
C ALA A 216 41.98 -4.39 -61.08
N ALA A 217 42.21 -3.34 -60.28
CA ALA A 217 42.90 -2.12 -60.71
C ALA A 217 44.37 -2.35 -61.11
N LYS A 218 44.97 -3.47 -60.69
CA LYS A 218 46.33 -3.88 -61.06
C LYS A 218 46.40 -4.57 -62.44
N GLY A 219 45.26 -4.75 -63.12
CA GLY A 219 45.17 -5.12 -64.53
C GLY A 219 44.92 -6.61 -64.81
N ASP A 220 44.47 -7.39 -63.82
CA ASP A 220 44.34 -8.83 -63.94
C ASP A 220 42.87 -9.24 -64.21
N MET A 221 42.61 -9.77 -65.41
CA MET A 221 41.28 -10.00 -66.00
C MET A 221 40.43 -11.02 -65.24
N VAL A 222 41.06 -11.89 -64.44
CA VAL A 222 40.35 -12.87 -63.61
C VAL A 222 39.65 -12.17 -62.44
N TYR A 223 40.33 -11.25 -61.78
CA TYR A 223 39.79 -10.54 -60.61
C TYR A 223 38.70 -9.53 -60.97
N THR A 224 38.76 -8.94 -62.17
CA THR A 224 37.68 -8.06 -62.68
C THR A 224 36.38 -8.83 -62.90
N SER A 225 36.45 -10.06 -63.44
CA SER A 225 35.28 -10.91 -63.65
C SER A 225 34.63 -11.36 -62.33
N ILE A 226 35.46 -11.73 -61.35
CA ILE A 226 35.01 -12.12 -60.00
C ILE A 226 34.38 -10.94 -59.28
N PHE A 227 34.97 -9.74 -59.39
CA PHE A 227 34.43 -8.52 -58.80
C PHE A 227 33.05 -8.16 -59.38
N MET A 228 32.91 -8.17 -60.71
CA MET A 228 31.63 -7.87 -61.36
C MET A 228 30.54 -8.91 -61.01
N GLY A 229 30.91 -10.20 -60.92
CA GLY A 229 30.01 -11.25 -60.46
C GLY A 229 29.55 -11.06 -59.02
N GLY A 230 30.47 -10.68 -58.12
CA GLY A 230 30.15 -10.39 -56.72
C GLY A 230 29.22 -9.19 -56.55
N VAL A 231 29.45 -8.10 -57.30
CA VAL A 231 28.58 -6.92 -57.29
C VAL A 231 27.18 -7.25 -57.82
N ALA A 232 27.09 -8.03 -58.90
CA ALA A 232 25.80 -8.45 -59.47
C ALA A 232 25.00 -9.36 -58.51
N ALA A 233 25.69 -10.30 -57.84
CA ALA A 233 25.05 -11.17 -56.84
C ALA A 233 24.55 -10.38 -55.63
N MET A 234 25.35 -9.41 -55.14
CA MET A 234 24.96 -8.54 -54.03
C MET A 234 23.77 -7.65 -54.40
N ALA A 235 23.76 -7.06 -55.60
CA ALA A 235 22.64 -6.28 -56.09
C ALA A 235 21.37 -7.14 -56.27
N GLY A 236 21.51 -8.37 -56.78
CA GLY A 236 20.43 -9.33 -56.91
C GLY A 236 19.83 -9.74 -55.56
N TYR A 237 20.67 -10.02 -54.56
CA TYR A 237 20.23 -10.33 -53.20
C TYR A 237 19.45 -9.17 -52.58
N TRP A 238 19.97 -7.94 -52.70
CA TRP A 238 19.34 -6.75 -52.12
C TRP A 238 18.01 -6.39 -52.80
N LEU A 239 17.90 -6.63 -54.12
CA LEU A 239 16.63 -6.49 -54.86
C LEU A 239 15.63 -7.60 -54.53
N SER A 240 16.09 -8.83 -54.28
CA SER A 240 15.24 -9.95 -53.88
C SER A 240 14.60 -9.71 -52.52
N ASP A 241 15.41 -9.33 -51.52
CA ASP A 241 14.91 -9.04 -50.16
C ASP A 241 13.92 -7.87 -50.17
N ARG A 242 14.20 -6.81 -50.94
CA ARG A 242 13.26 -5.68 -51.10
C ARG A 242 12.00 -6.06 -51.87
N GLY A 243 12.10 -7.02 -52.81
CA GLY A 243 10.98 -7.58 -53.56
C GLY A 243 10.06 -8.42 -52.68
N ASP A 244 10.62 -9.29 -51.85
CA ASP A 244 9.86 -10.15 -50.93
C ASP A 244 9.12 -9.31 -49.86
N ARG A 245 9.73 -8.20 -49.41
CA ARG A 245 9.07 -7.22 -48.51
C ARG A 245 7.92 -6.45 -49.18
N LEU A 246 8.03 -6.15 -50.47
CA LEU A 246 6.96 -5.49 -51.23
C LEU A 246 5.82 -6.46 -51.57
N ILE A 247 6.13 -7.69 -51.94
CA ILE A 247 5.14 -8.74 -52.25
C ILE A 247 4.36 -9.12 -50.98
N SER A 248 5.05 -9.24 -49.84
CA SER A 248 4.40 -9.50 -48.55
C SER A 248 3.50 -8.36 -48.07
N SER A 249 3.83 -7.09 -48.36
CA SER A 249 2.94 -5.96 -48.04
C SER A 249 1.71 -5.92 -48.95
N PHE A 250 1.86 -6.30 -50.23
CA PHE A 250 0.76 -6.35 -51.20
C PHE A 250 -0.22 -7.51 -50.93
N LEU A 251 0.30 -8.68 -50.53
CA LEU A 251 -0.52 -9.85 -50.17
C LEU A 251 -1.28 -9.67 -48.85
N LYS A 252 -0.82 -8.79 -47.96
CA LYS A 252 -1.44 -8.53 -46.66
C LYS A 252 -2.44 -7.36 -46.68
N GLY A 253 -2.60 -6.69 -47.83
CA GLY A 253 -3.41 -5.49 -48.01
C GLY A 253 -4.69 -5.67 -48.84
N ARG A 254 -5.20 -6.90 -49.02
CA ARG A 254 -6.50 -7.15 -49.67
C ARG A 254 -7.36 -8.10 -48.84
#